data_AF-A0A086L9T4-F1
#
_entry.id   AF-A0A086L9T4-F1
#
_cell.length_a   1.000
_cell.length_b   1.000
_cell.length_c   1.000
_cell.angle_alpha   90.00
_cell.angle_beta   90.00
_cell.angle_gamma   90.00
#
_symmetry.space_group_name_H-M   'P 1'
#
loop_
_entity.id
_entity.type
_entity.pdbx_description
1 polymer ?
#
loop_
_entity_poly.entity_id
_entity_poly.type
_entity_poly.pdbx_seq_one_letter_code
_entity_poly.pdbx_strand_id
1 'polypeptide(L)'
;MVDDKDVDELADPFACLNFMKTRNLVSDKFLLALSKWCRAAVNRPATRSYKRPLAHQLVELHDLMRERNLEQNKALEQAVLRFVADDGGCKRRPREVKPLLYQRNRRYISCPDLIPDGIEPARPCAEALPDVFMERQASLVRACTPEDLARQELPFAVQAETAYRRLQRNKRFLRFVQEEQSEETQLGAV
;
A
#
# COMPACT_ATOMS: atom_id res chain seq x y z
N MET A 1 33.07 -2.73 9.30
CA MET A 1 32.88 -1.65 8.32
C MET A 1 31.39 -1.38 8.29
N VAL A 2 30.94 -0.13 8.17
CA VAL A 2 29.49 0.14 8.06
C VAL A 2 29.07 -0.22 6.65
N ASP A 3 28.24 -1.24 6.51
CA ASP A 3 27.78 -1.78 5.24
C ASP A 3 26.31 -1.39 4.97
N ASP A 4 25.85 -1.61 3.73
CA ASP A 4 24.50 -1.23 3.28
C ASP A 4 23.39 -1.90 4.09
N LYS A 5 23.68 -3.07 4.67
CA LYS A 5 22.77 -3.84 5.53
C LYS A 5 22.56 -3.15 6.88
N ASP A 6 23.63 -2.59 7.44
CA ASP A 6 23.57 -1.86 8.71
C ASP A 6 22.68 -0.62 8.59
N VAL A 7 22.68 0.02 7.42
CA VAL A 7 21.80 1.16 7.12
C VAL A 7 20.35 0.71 6.90
N ASP A 8 20.11 -0.49 6.38
CA ASP A 8 18.77 -1.04 6.15
C ASP A 8 18.03 -1.42 7.45
N GLU A 9 18.80 -1.80 8.49
CA GLU A 9 18.29 -2.09 9.83
C GLU A 9 17.76 -0.83 10.54
N LEU A 10 18.28 0.36 10.22
CA LEU A 10 17.82 1.63 10.80
C LEU A 10 16.35 1.89 10.45
N ALA A 11 15.55 2.33 11.43
CA ALA A 11 14.13 2.64 11.22
C ALA A 11 13.92 3.68 10.10
N ASP A 12 14.64 4.79 10.18
CA ASP A 12 14.73 5.81 9.13
C ASP A 12 16.21 6.26 8.98
N PRO A 13 16.87 5.92 7.86
CA PRO A 13 18.27 6.27 7.65
C PRO A 13 18.51 7.78 7.48
N PHE A 14 17.52 8.55 7.02
CA PHE A 14 17.66 10.00 6.86
C PHE A 14 17.38 10.76 8.16
N ALA A 15 16.50 10.25 9.01
CA ALA A 15 16.38 10.77 10.39
C ALA A 15 17.72 10.62 11.13
N CYS A 16 18.41 9.48 10.94
CA CYS A 16 19.75 9.25 11.47
C CYS A 16 20.78 10.25 10.90
N LEU A 17 20.75 10.49 9.57
CA LEU A 17 21.61 11.49 8.93
C LEU A 17 21.39 12.89 9.53
N ASN A 18 20.13 13.31 9.70
CA ASN A 18 19.79 14.61 10.29
C ASN A 18 20.29 14.73 11.73
N PHE A 19 20.13 13.67 12.52
CA PHE A 19 20.68 13.60 13.87
C PHE A 19 22.21 13.73 13.88
N MET A 20 22.92 13.03 12.99
CA MET A 20 24.37 13.13 12.87
C MET A 20 24.81 14.52 12.41
N LYS A 21 24.04 15.17 11.52
CA LYS A 21 24.29 16.53 11.03
C LYS A 21 24.17 17.55 12.15
N THR A 22 23.12 17.50 12.96
CA THR A 22 22.96 18.43 14.11
C THR A 22 24.09 18.32 15.14
N ARG A 23 24.72 17.15 15.25
CA ARG A 23 25.83 16.89 16.18
C ARG A 23 27.22 17.04 15.54
N ASN A 24 27.30 17.38 14.24
CA ASN A 24 28.53 17.41 13.46
C ASN A 24 29.33 16.08 13.49
N LEU A 25 28.65 14.94 13.61
CA LEU A 25 29.26 13.60 13.69
C LEU A 25 29.13 12.81 12.38
N VAL A 26 28.82 13.49 11.27
CA VAL A 26 28.64 12.83 9.97
C VAL A 26 29.97 12.19 9.54
N SER A 27 29.93 10.89 9.27
CA SER A 27 31.09 10.11 8.84
C SER A 27 31.01 9.78 7.34
N ASP A 28 32.14 9.80 6.66
CA ASP A 28 32.19 9.53 5.21
C ASP A 28 31.78 8.09 4.88
N LYS A 29 32.14 7.15 5.77
CA LYS A 29 31.74 5.74 5.64
C LYS A 29 30.22 5.59 5.67
N PHE A 30 29.53 6.33 6.53
CA PHE A 30 28.07 6.32 6.59
C PHE A 30 27.45 6.90 5.31
N LEU A 31 27.97 8.00 4.78
CA LEU A 31 27.49 8.57 3.51
C LEU A 31 27.65 7.59 2.34
N LEU A 32 28.77 6.87 2.28
CA LEU A 32 29.00 5.84 1.27
C LEU A 32 28.01 4.66 1.43
N ALA A 33 27.79 4.16 2.64
CA ALA A 33 26.80 3.11 2.88
C ALA A 33 25.37 3.58 2.55
N LEU A 34 25.03 4.82 2.91
CA LEU A 34 23.73 5.43 2.63
C LEU A 34 23.48 5.58 1.13
N SER A 35 24.50 5.93 0.34
CA SER A 35 24.37 6.02 -1.13
C SER A 35 24.06 4.67 -1.79
N LYS A 36 24.70 3.59 -1.32
CA LYS A 36 24.46 2.23 -1.82
C LYS A 36 23.09 1.72 -1.37
N TRP A 37 22.69 2.04 -0.14
CA TRP A 37 21.34 1.81 0.34
C TRP A 37 20.29 2.54 -0.51
N CYS A 38 20.51 3.82 -0.87
CA CYS A 38 19.60 4.58 -1.73
C CYS A 38 19.41 3.89 -3.08
N ARG A 39 20.49 3.41 -3.70
CA ARG A 39 20.43 2.62 -4.94
C ARG A 39 19.57 1.36 -4.78
N ALA A 40 19.75 0.62 -3.69
CA ALA A 40 18.96 -0.58 -3.44
C ALA A 40 17.48 -0.22 -3.20
N ALA A 41 17.21 0.81 -2.40
CA ALA A 41 15.88 1.24 -2.00
C ALA A 41 15.02 1.72 -3.18
N VAL A 42 15.60 2.46 -4.12
CA VAL A 42 14.89 2.93 -5.32
C VAL A 42 14.48 1.76 -6.23
N ASN A 43 15.29 0.69 -6.28
CA ASN A 43 15.01 -0.50 -7.10
C ASN A 43 13.97 -1.45 -6.49
N ARG A 44 13.70 -1.37 -5.18
CA ARG A 44 12.65 -2.18 -4.52
C ARG A 44 11.28 -1.84 -5.10
N PRO A 45 10.27 -2.72 -5.08
CA PRO A 45 8.94 -2.37 -5.57
C PRO A 45 8.31 -1.24 -4.73
N ALA A 46 7.47 -0.42 -5.36
CA ALA A 46 6.76 0.69 -4.71
C ALA A 46 5.58 0.19 -3.87
N THR A 47 5.87 -0.52 -2.78
CA THR A 47 4.87 -0.94 -1.77
C THR A 47 5.07 -0.17 -0.48
N ARG A 48 3.99 0.00 0.29
CA ARG A 48 3.98 0.72 1.57
C ARG A 48 4.95 0.15 2.62
N SER A 49 5.30 -1.13 2.49
CA SER A 49 6.18 -1.84 3.43
C SER A 49 7.67 -1.54 3.25
N TYR A 50 8.11 -1.08 2.07
CA TYR A 50 9.53 -0.84 1.80
C TYR A 50 9.91 0.61 2.08
N LYS A 51 11.04 0.78 2.78
CA LYS A 51 11.68 2.08 3.01
C LYS A 51 12.23 2.63 1.70
N ARG A 52 12.03 3.92 1.43
CA ARG A 52 12.47 4.61 0.22
C ARG A 52 12.95 6.04 0.51
N PRO A 53 13.98 6.52 -0.19
CA PRO A 53 14.40 7.92 -0.11
C PRO A 53 13.36 8.84 -0.76
N LEU A 54 13.17 10.03 -0.19
CA LEU A 54 12.43 11.13 -0.80
C LEU A 54 13.32 11.93 -1.76
N ALA A 55 12.68 12.69 -2.66
CA ALA A 55 13.39 13.52 -3.64
C ALA A 55 14.33 14.54 -2.96
N HIS A 56 13.82 15.28 -1.97
CA HIS A 56 14.60 16.27 -1.23
C HIS A 56 15.77 15.64 -0.46
N GLN A 57 15.60 14.41 0.05
CA GLN A 57 16.64 13.68 0.75
C GLN A 57 17.79 13.26 -0.18
N LEU A 58 17.50 12.90 -1.43
CA LEU A 58 18.53 12.61 -2.43
C LEU A 58 19.32 13.86 -2.83
N VAL A 59 18.65 15.01 -2.93
CA VAL A 59 19.31 16.30 -3.19
C VAL A 59 20.21 16.69 -2.02
N GLU A 60 19.70 16.63 -0.79
CA GLU A 60 20.49 16.92 0.41
C GLU A 60 21.71 16.00 0.51
N LEU A 61 21.54 14.70 0.25
CA LEU A 61 22.64 13.75 0.24
C LEU A 61 23.68 14.08 -0.82
N HIS A 62 23.24 14.47 -2.02
CA HIS A 62 24.13 14.89 -3.11
C HIS A 62 24.97 16.10 -2.72
N ASP A 63 24.34 17.12 -2.14
CA ASP A 63 25.04 18.35 -1.72
C ASP A 63 26.05 18.05 -0.60
N LEU A 64 25.69 17.23 0.39
CA LEU A 64 26.59 16.79 1.46
C LEU A 64 27.79 15.97 0.94
N MET A 65 27.58 15.15 -0.08
CA MET A 65 28.65 14.40 -0.71
C MET A 65 29.58 15.30 -1.52
N ARG A 66 29.02 16.35 -2.13
CA ARG A 66 29.77 17.38 -2.85
C ARG A 66 30.68 18.18 -1.91
N GLU A 67 30.13 18.65 -0.78
CA GLU A 67 30.87 19.38 0.25
C GLU A 67 32.07 18.59 0.80
N ARG A 68 31.99 17.25 0.79
CA ARG A 68 33.04 16.34 1.28
C ARG A 68 33.92 15.73 0.19
N ASN A 69 33.83 16.23 -1.05
CA ASN A 69 34.60 15.75 -2.21
C ASN A 69 34.36 14.26 -2.56
N LEU A 70 33.16 13.75 -2.31
CA LEU A 70 32.72 12.38 -2.64
C LEU A 70 31.85 12.35 -3.92
N GLU A 71 32.11 13.25 -4.86
CA GLU A 71 31.27 13.50 -6.04
C GLU A 71 31.14 12.28 -6.98
N GLN A 72 32.15 11.41 -7.02
CA GLN A 72 32.27 10.33 -8.02
C GLN A 72 31.51 9.05 -7.66
N ASN A 73 30.53 9.12 -6.75
CA ASN A 73 29.83 7.92 -6.32
C ASN A 73 28.73 7.49 -7.30
N LYS A 74 29.09 6.56 -8.19
CA LYS A 74 28.20 5.94 -9.17
C LYS A 74 26.91 5.36 -8.57
N ALA A 75 26.92 4.94 -7.30
CA ALA A 75 25.73 4.40 -6.66
C ALA A 75 24.65 5.48 -6.49
N LEU A 76 25.04 6.69 -6.10
CA LEU A 76 24.13 7.81 -5.92
C LEU A 76 23.56 8.28 -7.25
N GLU A 77 24.40 8.47 -8.28
CA GLU A 77 23.98 8.88 -9.62
C GLU A 77 22.94 7.90 -10.20
N GLN A 78 23.18 6.59 -10.05
CA GLN A 78 22.24 5.57 -10.51
C GLN A 78 20.94 5.57 -9.71
N ALA A 79 20.99 5.87 -8.41
CA ALA A 79 19.81 6.02 -7.58
C ALA A 79 18.97 7.23 -8.05
N VAL A 80 19.61 8.38 -8.29
CA VAL A 80 18.95 9.60 -8.78
C VAL A 80 18.34 9.37 -10.16
N LEU A 81 19.11 8.82 -11.11
CA LEU A 81 18.63 8.53 -12.47
C LEU A 81 17.42 7.60 -12.44
N ARG A 82 17.46 6.55 -11.61
CA ARG A 82 16.34 5.62 -11.47
C ARG A 82 15.13 6.27 -10.80
N PHE A 83 15.36 7.07 -9.75
CA PHE A 83 14.31 7.77 -9.03
C PHE A 83 13.56 8.74 -9.95
N VAL A 84 14.28 9.48 -10.79
CA VAL A 84 13.72 10.40 -11.80
C VAL A 84 12.96 9.62 -12.89
N ALA A 85 13.52 8.51 -13.37
CA ALA A 85 12.87 7.69 -14.40
C ALA A 85 11.53 7.11 -13.93
N ASP A 86 11.47 6.63 -12.69
CA ASP A 86 10.27 6.01 -12.11
C ASP A 86 9.37 7.02 -11.36
N ASP A 87 9.76 8.30 -11.30
CA ASP A 87 9.08 9.39 -10.59
C ASP A 87 8.74 9.01 -9.13
N GLY A 88 9.76 8.56 -8.40
CA GLY A 88 9.60 8.04 -7.03
C GLY A 88 8.81 6.74 -6.92
N GLY A 89 8.54 6.05 -8.04
CA GLY A 89 7.70 4.85 -8.10
C GLY A 89 6.23 5.11 -8.41
N CYS A 90 5.86 6.36 -8.73
CA CYS A 90 4.51 6.69 -9.20
C CYS A 90 4.23 6.06 -10.57
N LYS A 91 5.26 5.96 -11.42
CA LYS A 91 5.15 5.30 -12.73
C LYS A 91 5.28 3.78 -12.55
N ARG A 92 4.15 3.11 -12.38
CA ARG A 92 4.09 1.64 -12.38
C ARG A 92 4.36 1.13 -13.79
N ARG A 93 5.48 0.43 -13.98
CA ARG A 93 5.71 -0.32 -15.22
C ARG A 93 4.71 -1.46 -15.28
N PRO A 94 3.98 -1.65 -16.39
CA PRO A 94 3.15 -2.82 -16.56
C PRO A 94 4.07 -4.05 -16.46
N ARG A 95 3.71 -5.00 -15.60
CA ARG A 95 4.45 -6.27 -15.51
C ARG A 95 4.19 -7.01 -16.81
N GLU A 96 5.23 -7.21 -17.61
CA GLU A 96 5.15 -8.06 -18.79
C GLU A 96 4.74 -9.47 -18.32
N VAL A 97 3.50 -9.85 -18.63
CA VAL A 97 2.99 -11.19 -18.36
C VAL A 97 3.72 -12.10 -19.33
N LYS A 98 4.58 -12.98 -18.80
CA LYS A 98 5.24 -13.98 -19.64
C LYS A 98 4.15 -14.80 -20.33
N PRO A 99 4.19 -14.95 -21.67
CA PRO A 99 3.16 -15.66 -22.41
C PRO A 99 3.05 -17.10 -21.87
N LEU A 100 1.82 -17.63 -21.82
CA LEU A 100 1.50 -19.01 -21.43
C LEU A 100 1.93 -20.03 -22.50
N LEU A 101 2.90 -19.69 -23.35
CA LEU A 101 3.45 -20.60 -24.32
C LEU A 101 4.31 -21.65 -23.60
N TYR A 102 4.25 -22.88 -24.11
CA TYR A 102 5.08 -23.97 -23.62
C TYR A 102 6.56 -23.63 -23.78
N GLN A 103 7.32 -23.78 -22.69
CA GLN A 103 8.76 -23.60 -22.60
C GLN A 103 9.42 -24.90 -22.17
N ARG A 104 10.37 -25.40 -22.97
CA ARG A 104 10.94 -26.77 -22.91
C ARG A 104 11.52 -27.23 -21.56
N ASN A 105 11.79 -26.34 -20.60
CA ASN A 105 12.38 -26.66 -19.28
C ASN A 105 11.56 -26.13 -18.08
N ARG A 106 10.30 -25.75 -18.29
CA ARG A 106 9.40 -25.38 -17.19
C ARG A 106 8.59 -26.60 -16.77
N ARG A 107 8.37 -26.77 -15.46
CA ARG A 107 7.45 -27.80 -14.95
C ARG A 107 6.02 -27.33 -15.24
N TYR A 108 5.32 -28.03 -16.11
CA TYR A 108 3.88 -27.85 -16.33
C TYR A 108 3.14 -28.93 -15.56
N ILE A 109 2.06 -28.55 -14.88
CA ILE A 109 1.12 -29.48 -14.28
C ILE A 109 0.01 -29.65 -15.32
N SER A 110 -0.15 -30.85 -15.87
CA SER A 110 -1.27 -31.15 -16.77
C SER A 110 -2.55 -31.23 -15.92
N CYS A 111 -3.33 -30.15 -15.92
CA CYS A 111 -4.69 -30.18 -15.43
C CYS A 111 -5.62 -30.53 -16.60
N PRO A 112 -6.61 -31.42 -16.43
CA PRO A 112 -7.68 -31.55 -17.42
C PRO A 112 -8.39 -30.19 -17.55
N ASP A 113 -8.70 -29.80 -18.78
CA ASP A 113 -9.41 -28.55 -19.03
C ASP A 113 -10.76 -28.60 -18.32
N LEU A 114 -11.08 -27.54 -17.56
CA LEU A 114 -12.36 -27.42 -16.86
C LEU A 114 -13.52 -27.09 -17.82
N ILE A 115 -13.21 -26.84 -19.09
CA ILE A 115 -14.18 -26.53 -20.13
C ILE A 115 -14.65 -27.87 -20.74
N PRO A 116 -15.95 -28.16 -20.73
CA PRO A 116 -16.50 -29.35 -21.39
C PRO A 116 -16.16 -29.37 -22.89
N ASP A 117 -15.84 -30.56 -23.41
CA ASP A 117 -15.59 -30.77 -24.84
C ASP A 117 -16.75 -30.21 -25.69
N GLY A 118 -16.42 -29.32 -26.63
CA GLY A 118 -17.39 -28.70 -27.56
C GLY A 118 -17.77 -27.25 -27.27
N ILE A 119 -17.28 -26.64 -26.18
CA ILE A 119 -17.43 -25.20 -25.94
C ILE A 119 -16.17 -24.49 -26.44
N GLU A 120 -16.28 -23.81 -27.59
CA GLU A 120 -15.18 -22.96 -28.06
C GLU A 120 -14.91 -21.85 -27.03
N PRO A 121 -13.63 -21.58 -26.69
CA PRO A 121 -13.30 -20.47 -25.81
C PRO A 121 -13.81 -19.17 -26.45
N ALA A 122 -14.46 -18.33 -25.64
CA ALA A 122 -14.96 -17.04 -26.10
C ALA A 122 -13.82 -16.30 -26.83
N ARG A 123 -14.03 -15.99 -28.11
CA ARG A 123 -13.08 -15.19 -28.89
C ARG A 123 -12.82 -13.89 -28.11
N PRO A 124 -11.56 -13.41 -28.03
CA PRO A 124 -11.32 -12.09 -27.48
C PRO A 124 -12.16 -11.09 -28.27
N CYS A 125 -13.16 -10.50 -27.62
CA CYS A 125 -13.97 -9.45 -28.22
C CYS A 125 -13.01 -8.33 -28.63
N ALA A 126 -12.89 -8.12 -29.95
CA ALA A 126 -12.13 -7.00 -30.51
C ALA A 126 -12.78 -5.64 -30.15
N GLU A 127 -14.03 -5.67 -29.72
CA GLU A 127 -14.76 -4.54 -29.21
C GLU A 127 -14.69 -4.59 -27.69
N ALA A 128 -14.04 -3.60 -27.09
CA ALA A 128 -14.20 -3.32 -25.67
C ALA A 128 -15.70 -3.09 -25.41
N LEU A 129 -16.41 -4.14 -25.02
CA LEU A 129 -17.70 -4.00 -24.37
C LEU A 129 -17.45 -3.04 -23.21
N PRO A 130 -18.23 -1.95 -23.07
CA PRO A 130 -18.07 -1.03 -21.95
C PRO A 130 -18.06 -1.86 -20.67
N ASP A 131 -17.08 -1.59 -19.80
CA ASP A 131 -16.89 -2.30 -18.55
C ASP A 131 -18.21 -2.32 -17.77
N VAL A 132 -18.95 -3.43 -17.88
CA VAL A 132 -20.21 -3.64 -17.16
C VAL A 132 -19.98 -3.50 -15.65
N PHE A 133 -18.75 -3.67 -15.19
CA PHE A 133 -18.31 -3.44 -13.82
C PHE A 133 -18.23 -1.94 -13.44
N MET A 134 -17.80 -1.06 -14.35
CA MET A 134 -17.73 0.39 -14.12
C MET A 134 -19.11 1.06 -14.25
N GLU A 135 -19.97 0.59 -15.16
CA GLU A 135 -21.34 1.12 -15.31
C GLU A 135 -22.28 0.68 -14.16
N ARG A 136 -21.95 -0.41 -13.45
CA ARG A 136 -22.74 -0.88 -12.30
C ARG A 136 -22.66 0.01 -11.06
N GLN A 137 -21.82 1.03 -11.00
CA GLN A 137 -21.87 1.98 -9.88
C GLN A 137 -23.26 2.62 -9.72
N ALA A 138 -23.96 2.88 -10.83
CA ALA A 138 -25.33 3.38 -10.80
C ALA A 138 -26.32 2.35 -10.22
N SER A 139 -26.03 1.05 -10.32
CA SER A 139 -26.88 -0.04 -9.82
C SER A 139 -26.61 -0.44 -8.36
N LEU A 140 -25.47 -0.01 -7.79
CA LEU A 140 -25.10 -0.30 -6.40
C LEU A 140 -25.67 0.74 -5.42
N VAL A 141 -26.13 1.89 -5.92
CA VAL A 141 -26.82 2.89 -5.11
C VAL A 141 -28.31 2.62 -5.18
N ARG A 142 -28.89 2.07 -4.11
CA ARG A 142 -30.34 2.00 -3.96
C ARG A 142 -30.91 3.42 -4.13
N ALA A 143 -31.80 3.61 -5.10
CA ALA A 143 -32.47 4.89 -5.28
C ALA A 143 -33.17 5.31 -3.98
N CYS A 144 -33.00 6.57 -3.57
CA CYS A 144 -33.63 7.11 -2.36
C CYS A 144 -35.15 6.99 -2.49
N THR A 145 -35.77 6.24 -1.58
CA THR A 145 -37.24 6.16 -1.53
C THR A 145 -37.78 7.43 -0.87
N PRO A 146 -39.05 7.82 -1.12
CA PRO A 146 -39.66 8.98 -0.46
C PRO A 146 -39.63 8.86 1.08
N GLU A 147 -39.61 7.64 1.62
CA GLU A 147 -39.41 7.41 3.06
C GLU A 147 -38.00 7.76 3.55
N ASP A 148 -36.97 7.56 2.72
CA ASP A 148 -35.59 7.88 3.06
C ASP A 148 -35.39 9.41 3.09
N LEU A 149 -36.05 10.15 2.19
CA LEU A 149 -36.07 11.62 2.21
C LEU A 149 -36.75 12.15 3.47
N ALA A 150 -37.92 11.62 3.83
CA ALA A 150 -38.61 12.01 5.06
C ALA A 150 -37.80 11.69 6.33
N ARG A 151 -36.96 10.64 6.31
CA ARG A 151 -36.04 10.35 7.42
C ARG A 151 -34.91 11.38 7.51
N GLN A 152 -34.40 11.86 6.39
CA GLN A 152 -33.32 12.85 6.35
C GLN A 152 -33.76 14.23 6.84
N GLU A 153 -35.04 14.57 6.72
CA GLU A 153 -35.61 15.84 7.21
C GLU A 153 -35.69 15.90 8.75
N LEU A 154 -35.69 14.76 9.44
CA LEU A 154 -35.76 14.74 10.90
C LEU A 154 -34.42 15.11 11.54
N PRO A 155 -34.41 15.91 12.62
CA PRO A 155 -33.18 16.19 13.38
C PRO A 155 -32.53 14.89 13.89
N PHE A 156 -31.20 14.83 13.85
CA PHE A 156 -30.42 13.65 14.26
C PHE A 156 -30.80 13.11 15.66
N ALA A 157 -31.11 14.00 16.61
CA ALA A 157 -31.53 13.62 17.95
C ALA A 157 -32.78 12.72 17.96
N VAL A 158 -33.79 13.05 17.15
CA VAL A 158 -35.04 12.28 17.03
C VAL A 158 -34.78 10.92 16.37
N GLN A 159 -33.87 10.89 15.39
CA GLN A 159 -33.45 9.65 14.75
C GLN A 159 -32.72 8.73 15.74
N ALA A 160 -31.83 9.29 16.55
CA ALA A 160 -31.07 8.55 17.56
C ALA A 160 -32.00 7.97 18.65
N GLU A 161 -32.97 8.74 19.15
CA GLU A 161 -33.93 8.25 20.14
C GLU A 161 -34.81 7.12 19.61
N THR A 162 -35.30 7.25 18.37
CA THR A 162 -36.13 6.20 17.76
C THR A 162 -35.32 4.92 17.49
N ALA A 163 -34.06 5.04 17.06
CA ALA A 163 -33.16 3.91 16.91
C ALA A 163 -32.86 3.25 18.26
N TYR A 164 -32.61 4.04 19.30
CA TYR A 164 -32.35 3.54 20.66
C TYR A 164 -33.55 2.78 21.22
N ARG A 165 -34.77 3.30 21.06
CA ARG A 165 -36.02 2.60 21.46
C ARG A 165 -36.22 1.29 20.69
N ARG A 166 -35.79 1.21 19.43
CA ARG A 166 -35.84 -0.05 18.66
C ARG A 166 -34.83 -1.07 19.19
N LEU A 167 -33.63 -0.63 19.55
CA LEU A 167 -32.59 -1.50 20.14
C LEU A 167 -33.03 -2.06 21.50
N GLN A 168 -33.65 -1.24 22.35
CA GLN A 168 -34.21 -1.69 23.64
C GLN A 168 -35.29 -2.78 23.51
N ARG A 169 -35.96 -2.88 22.36
CA ARG A 169 -36.96 -3.93 22.07
C ARG A 169 -36.36 -5.14 21.37
N ASN A 170 -35.13 -5.03 20.89
CA ASN A 170 -34.48 -6.09 20.13
C ASN A 170 -33.86 -7.13 21.08
N LYS A 171 -34.45 -8.33 21.11
CA LYS A 171 -34.02 -9.44 21.97
C LYS A 171 -32.55 -9.84 21.75
N ARG A 172 -32.01 -9.69 20.53
CA ARG A 172 -30.60 -10.01 20.24
C ARG A 172 -29.66 -8.98 20.87
N PHE A 173 -30.01 -7.70 20.77
CA PHE A 173 -29.24 -6.63 21.39
C PHE A 173 -29.23 -6.74 22.92
N LEU A 174 -30.39 -7.04 23.53
CA LEU A 174 -30.46 -7.24 24.98
C LEU A 174 -29.62 -8.43 25.47
N ARG A 175 -29.55 -9.53 24.70
CA ARG A 175 -28.67 -10.66 25.03
C ARG A 175 -27.20 -10.26 24.98
N PHE A 176 -26.80 -9.54 23.93
CA PHE A 176 -25.44 -9.03 23.79
C PHE A 176 -25.04 -8.11 24.96
N VAL A 177 -25.92 -7.18 25.36
CA VAL A 177 -25.68 -6.32 26.53
C VAL A 177 -25.59 -7.11 27.84
N GLN A 178 -26.38 -8.18 27.98
CA GLN A 178 -26.28 -9.07 29.15
C GLN A 178 -24.96 -9.86 29.16
N GLU A 179 -24.47 -10.29 28.00
CA GLU A 179 -23.18 -10.96 27.84
C GLU A 179 -22.03 -10.00 28.20
N GLU A 180 -22.01 -8.76 27.68
CA GLU A 180 -21.00 -7.75 28.03
C GLU A 180 -20.98 -7.44 29.54
N GLN A 181 -22.15 -7.24 30.16
CA GLN A 181 -22.21 -6.99 31.61
C GLN A 181 -21.70 -8.19 32.43
N SER A 182 -21.94 -9.42 31.95
CA SER A 182 -21.42 -10.62 32.62
C SER A 182 -19.90 -10.75 32.51
N GLU A 183 -19.31 -10.34 31.38
CA GLU A 183 -17.87 -10.32 31.16
C GLU A 183 -17.18 -9.22 31.99
N GLU A 184 -17.77 -8.02 32.07
CA GLU A 184 -17.27 -6.93 32.91
C GLU A 184 -17.30 -7.27 34.41
N THR A 185 -18.36 -7.97 34.86
CA THR A 185 -18.47 -8.41 36.26
C THR A 185 -17.45 -9.51 36.60
N GLN A 186 -17.09 -10.35 35.63
CA GLN A 186 -16.05 -11.37 35.80
C GLN A 186 -14.63 -10.78 35.83
N LEU A 187 -14.39 -9.71 35.07
CA LEU A 187 -13.09 -9.01 35.04
C LEU A 187 -12.87 -8.06 36.24
N GLY A 188 -13.94 -7.59 36.89
CA GLY A 188 -13.86 -6.75 38.10
C GLY A 188 -13.78 -7.51 39.43
N ALA A 189 -13.82 -8.85 39.41
CA ALA A 189 -13.76 -9.72 40.59
C ALA A 189 -12.37 -10.40 40.78
N VAL A 190 -11.36 -9.94 40.05
CA VAL A 190 -9.93 -10.32 40.19
C VAL A 190 -9.14 -9.10 40.66
#